data_AF-A0A0Q9KS22-F1
#
_entry.id   AF-A0A0Q9KS22-F1
#
_cell.length_a   1.000
_cell.length_b   1.000
_cell.length_c   1.000
_cell.angle_alpha   90.00
_cell.angle_beta   90.00
_cell.angle_gamma   90.00
#
_symmetry.space_group_name_H-M   'P 1'
#
loop_
_entity.id
_entity.type
_entity.pdbx_description
1 polymer ?
#
loop_
_entity_poly.entity_id
_entity_poly.type
_entity_poly.pdbx_seq_one_letter_code
_entity_poly.pdbx_strand_id
1 'polypeptide(L)'
;MLPQFKMPNLSEPVNTPGQNLASEFYKKIIRMIKNFDARLDATEQVGVRLVTFGKSVTFQITDVGYDDPSLIMFTGNLDDGSPVTLIQHVSQISFLLMAVKRQNPEEPKRPIGFQSQ
;
A
#
# COMPACT_ATOMS: atom_id res chain seq x y z
N MET A 1 -8.56 -33.20 37.30
CA MET A 1 -8.13 -31.81 37.02
C MET A 1 -7.38 -31.82 35.70
N LEU A 2 -7.72 -30.93 34.77
CA LEU A 2 -6.98 -30.79 33.50
C LEU A 2 -5.72 -29.93 33.75
N PRO A 3 -4.57 -30.23 33.12
CA PRO A 3 -3.39 -29.39 33.23
C PRO A 3 -3.65 -28.02 32.60
N GLN A 4 -3.30 -26.95 33.31
CA GLN A 4 -3.36 -25.59 32.80
C GLN A 4 -2.24 -25.40 31.77
N PHE A 5 -2.59 -25.29 30.49
CA PHE A 5 -1.63 -24.94 29.44
C PHE A 5 -1.18 -23.49 29.65
N LYS A 6 0.05 -23.30 30.15
CA LYS A 6 0.70 -21.99 30.15
C LYS A 6 1.20 -21.71 28.73
N MET A 7 0.62 -20.70 28.07
CA MET A 7 1.16 -20.17 26.82
C MET A 7 2.64 -19.80 27.04
N PRO A 8 3.57 -20.24 26.19
CA PRO A 8 4.94 -19.75 26.25
C PRO A 8 4.93 -18.23 26.05
N ASN A 9 5.78 -17.53 26.80
CA ASN A 9 6.00 -16.11 26.60
C ASN A 9 6.69 -15.94 25.23
N LEU A 10 5.92 -15.70 24.18
CA LEU A 10 6.45 -15.36 22.87
C LEU A 10 7.01 -13.95 23.02
N SER A 11 8.33 -13.86 23.25
CA SER A 11 9.07 -12.61 23.07
C SER A 11 8.64 -11.99 21.74
N GLU A 12 8.34 -10.69 21.74
CA GLU A 12 8.03 -9.97 20.51
C GLU A 12 9.10 -10.28 19.45
N PRO A 13 8.70 -10.47 18.18
CA PRO A 13 9.65 -10.78 17.13
C PRO A 13 10.76 -9.73 17.13
N VAL A 14 11.99 -10.16 17.40
CA VAL A 14 13.16 -9.28 17.37
C VAL A 14 13.37 -8.83 15.92
N ASN A 15 13.04 -7.57 15.65
CA ASN A 15 13.35 -6.89 14.39
C ASN A 15 14.87 -6.82 14.22
N THR A 16 15.43 -7.80 13.51
CA THR A 16 16.87 -7.89 13.25
C THR A 16 17.21 -7.03 12.02
N PRO A 17 18.20 -6.13 12.09
CA PRO A 17 18.64 -5.36 10.92
C PRO A 17 18.96 -6.31 9.75
N GLY A 18 18.27 -6.12 8.61
CA GLY A 18 18.36 -7.00 7.44
C GLY A 18 17.18 -7.94 7.22
N GLN A 19 16.19 -7.96 8.12
CA GLN A 19 14.89 -8.59 7.82
C GLN A 19 14.16 -7.79 6.73
N ASN A 20 13.61 -8.51 5.76
CA ASN A 20 12.79 -7.97 4.66
C ASN A 20 11.39 -7.59 5.18
N LEU A 21 11.33 -6.62 6.09
CA LEU A 21 10.11 -6.15 6.73
C LEU A 21 9.25 -5.32 5.78
N ALA A 22 7.93 -5.40 5.96
CA ALA A 22 6.98 -4.62 5.20
C ALA A 22 7.22 -3.11 5.34
N SER A 23 7.64 -2.64 6.52
CA SER A 23 8.06 -1.26 6.77
C SER A 23 9.16 -0.78 5.82
N GLU A 24 10.13 -1.63 5.48
CA GLU A 24 11.21 -1.31 4.55
C GLU A 24 10.74 -1.29 3.09
N PHE A 25 9.84 -2.19 2.70
CA PHE A 25 9.20 -2.15 1.39
C PHE A 25 8.30 -0.94 1.23
N TYR A 26 7.52 -0.60 2.26
CA TYR A 26 6.66 0.58 2.32
C TYR A 26 7.44 1.87 2.01
N LYS A 27 8.57 2.09 2.70
CA LYS A 27 9.44 3.26 2.45
C LYS A 27 9.90 3.35 0.99
N LYS A 28 10.24 2.21 0.38
CA LYS A 28 10.66 2.14 -1.04
C LYS A 28 9.48 2.43 -1.98
N ILE A 29 8.31 1.86 -1.72
CA ILE A 29 7.09 2.04 -2.50
C ILE A 29 6.63 3.51 -2.46
N ILE A 30 6.53 4.11 -1.29
CA ILE A 30 6.16 5.52 -1.14
C ILE A 30 7.12 6.43 -1.91
N ARG A 31 8.43 6.17 -1.85
CA ARG A 31 9.41 6.93 -2.62
C ARG A 31 9.20 6.78 -4.13
N MET A 32 8.90 5.57 -4.62
CA MET A 32 8.61 5.34 -6.04
C MET A 32 7.33 6.04 -6.48
N ILE A 33 6.26 6.00 -5.67
CA ILE A 33 5.00 6.71 -5.92
C ILE A 33 5.24 8.21 -6.01
N LYS A 34 5.94 8.81 -5.03
CA LYS A 34 6.26 10.25 -5.04
C LYS A 34 7.09 10.65 -6.25
N ASN A 35 8.10 9.86 -6.60
CA ASN A 35 8.93 10.11 -7.78
C ASN A 35 8.16 9.99 -9.11
N PHE A 36 7.11 9.17 -9.14
CA PHE A 36 6.22 9.05 -10.30
C PHE A 36 5.24 10.23 -10.35
N ASP A 37 4.58 10.55 -9.24
CA ASP A 37 3.62 11.67 -9.12
C ASP A 37 4.25 13.02 -9.49
N ALA A 38 5.51 13.24 -9.11
CA ALA A 38 6.26 14.45 -9.43
C ALA A 38 6.47 14.67 -10.95
N ARG A 39 6.24 13.65 -11.78
CA ARG A 39 6.34 13.72 -13.25
C ARG A 39 4.99 13.89 -13.92
N LEU A 40 3.89 13.85 -13.16
CA LEU A 40 2.53 13.96 -13.67
C LEU A 40 2.08 15.42 -13.74
N ASP A 41 1.27 15.72 -14.75
CA ASP A 41 0.65 17.04 -14.89
C ASP A 41 -0.35 17.31 -13.75
N ALA A 42 -0.72 18.58 -13.57
CA ALA A 42 -1.65 18.99 -12.51
C ALA A 42 -3.04 18.34 -12.61
N THR A 43 -3.43 17.91 -13.82
CA THR A 43 -4.72 17.27 -14.13
C THR A 43 -4.70 15.76 -13.94
N GLU A 44 -3.54 15.18 -13.63
CA GLU A 44 -3.31 13.75 -13.46
C GLU A 44 -2.91 13.43 -12.02
N GLN A 45 -3.17 12.19 -11.60
CA GLN A 45 -2.72 11.65 -10.33
C GLN A 45 -2.25 10.20 -10.51
N VAL A 46 -1.64 9.65 -9.48
CA VAL A 46 -1.18 8.26 -9.49
C VAL A 46 -2.39 7.31 -9.42
N GLY A 47 -2.54 6.47 -10.44
CA GLY A 47 -3.35 5.27 -10.39
C GLY A 47 -2.47 4.05 -10.15
N VAL A 48 -3.01 3.08 -9.43
CA VAL A 48 -2.37 1.76 -9.27
C VAL A 48 -3.21 0.75 -10.05
N ARG A 49 -2.55 0.04 -10.97
CA ARG A 49 -3.13 -1.11 -11.64
C ARG A 49 -2.44 -2.37 -11.16
N LEU A 50 -3.23 -3.27 -10.61
CA LEU A 50 -2.77 -4.59 -10.20
C LEU A 50 -3.14 -5.60 -11.26
N VAL A 51 -2.22 -6.51 -11.54
CA VAL A 51 -2.41 -7.58 -12.51
C VAL A 51 -2.34 -8.89 -11.75
N THR A 52 -3.48 -9.55 -11.57
CA THR A 52 -3.57 -10.80 -10.82
C THR A 52 -4.36 -11.82 -11.63
N PHE A 53 -3.70 -12.91 -12.05
CA PHE A 53 -4.31 -14.07 -12.72
C PHE A 53 -5.39 -13.73 -13.78
N GLY A 54 -5.06 -12.87 -14.73
CA GLY A 54 -5.94 -12.52 -15.86
C GLY A 54 -7.04 -11.51 -15.55
N LYS A 55 -7.15 -11.03 -14.31
CA LYS A 55 -8.00 -9.89 -13.93
C LYS A 55 -7.11 -8.74 -13.50
N SER A 56 -7.48 -7.52 -13.89
CA SER A 56 -6.82 -6.32 -13.41
C SER A 56 -7.81 -5.42 -12.70
N VAL A 57 -7.46 -4.99 -11.50
CA VAL A 57 -8.18 -3.95 -10.77
C VAL A 57 -7.33 -2.69 -10.86
N THR A 58 -7.94 -1.61 -11.34
CA THR A 58 -7.35 -0.27 -11.34
C THR A 58 -8.13 0.56 -10.34
N PHE A 59 -7.43 1.27 -9.46
CA PHE A 59 -8.04 2.23 -8.56
C PHE A 59 -7.11 3.42 -8.33
N GLN A 60 -7.72 4.55 -7.99
CA GLN A 60 -7.00 5.75 -7.61
C GLN A 60 -6.48 5.55 -6.20
N ILE A 61 -5.15 5.59 -6.03
CA ILE A 61 -4.57 5.36 -4.71
C ILE A 61 -4.74 6.61 -3.83
N THR A 62 -5.21 6.39 -2.61
CA THR A 62 -5.31 7.44 -1.60
C THR A 62 -4.31 7.23 -0.48
N ASP A 63 -3.99 5.97 -0.14
CA ASP A 63 -3.03 5.67 0.91
C ASP A 63 -2.33 4.32 0.74
N VAL A 64 -1.17 4.17 1.40
CA VAL A 64 -0.45 2.90 1.53
C VAL A 64 -0.19 2.65 3.01
N GLY A 65 -0.51 1.45 3.49
CA GLY A 65 -0.17 0.98 4.83
C GLY A 65 0.76 -0.24 4.79
N TYR A 66 1.30 -0.61 5.95
CA TYR A 66 2.06 -1.84 6.13
C TYR A 66 1.77 -2.48 7.49
N ASP A 67 1.99 -3.78 7.57
CA ASP A 67 2.00 -4.54 8.81
C ASP A 67 3.19 -5.52 8.80
N ASP A 68 4.09 -5.34 9.75
CA ASP A 68 5.31 -6.14 9.83
C ASP A 68 4.98 -7.56 10.32
N PRO A 69 5.63 -8.60 9.74
CA PRO A 69 6.82 -8.50 8.92
C PRO A 69 6.57 -8.40 7.41
N SER A 70 5.34 -8.50 6.91
CA SER A 70 5.17 -8.93 5.50
C SER A 70 3.97 -8.42 4.72
N LEU A 71 3.07 -7.62 5.29
CA LEU A 71 1.88 -7.16 4.58
C LEU A 71 1.99 -5.69 4.16
N ILE A 72 1.57 -5.40 2.92
CA ILE A 72 1.36 -4.05 2.40
C ILE A 72 -0.11 -3.90 2.02
N MET A 73 -0.67 -2.74 2.32
CA MET A 73 -2.05 -2.38 2.04
C MET A 73 -2.08 -1.19 1.09
N PHE A 74 -2.89 -1.27 0.04
CA PHE A 74 -3.16 -0.18 -0.88
C PHE A 74 -4.63 0.20 -0.76
N THR A 75 -4.91 1.42 -0.30
CA THR A 75 -6.26 1.93 -0.14
C THR A 75 -6.53 3.01 -1.17
N GLY A 76 -7.76 3.07 -1.66
CA GLY A 76 -8.15 3.98 -2.72
C GLY A 76 -9.63 3.98 -3.03
N ASN A 77 -9.96 4.54 -4.20
CA ASN A 77 -11.31 4.58 -4.74
C ASN A 77 -11.32 3.99 -6.15
N LEU A 78 -12.34 3.18 -6.43
CA LEU A 78 -12.68 2.73 -7.77
C LEU A 78 -13.21 3.90 -8.62
N ASP A 79 -13.40 3.69 -9.92
CA ASP A 79 -13.88 4.73 -10.84
C ASP A 79 -15.27 5.27 -10.47
N ASP A 80 -16.11 4.45 -9.82
CA ASP A 80 -17.43 4.81 -9.31
C ASP A 80 -17.38 5.52 -7.95
N GLY A 81 -16.19 5.74 -7.40
CA GLY A 81 -15.96 6.34 -6.08
C GLY A 81 -16.01 5.36 -4.91
N SER A 82 -16.38 4.10 -5.13
CA SER A 82 -16.44 3.09 -4.07
C SER A 82 -15.06 2.88 -3.43
N PRO A 83 -14.96 2.85 -2.08
CA PRO A 83 -13.68 2.62 -1.41
C PRO A 83 -13.22 1.18 -1.63
N VAL A 84 -11.90 1.00 -1.78
CA VAL A 84 -11.27 -0.31 -1.93
C VAL A 84 -9.97 -0.36 -1.15
N THR A 85 -9.69 -1.51 -0.55
CA THR A 85 -8.39 -1.82 0.03
C THR A 85 -7.91 -3.17 -0.50
N LEU A 86 -6.70 -3.19 -1.03
CA LEU A 86 -6.00 -4.42 -1.37
C LEU A 86 -4.91 -4.71 -0.36
N ILE A 87 -4.86 -5.95 0.14
CA ILE A 87 -3.84 -6.44 1.06
C ILE A 87 -2.98 -7.47 0.34
N GLN A 88 -1.66 -7.32 0.37
CA GLN A 88 -0.72 -8.25 -0.27
C GLN A 88 0.48 -8.57 0.61
N HIS A 89 0.98 -9.79 0.49
CA HIS A 89 2.28 -10.15 1.02
C HIS A 89 3.40 -9.49 0.19
N VAL A 90 4.48 -9.03 0.81
CA VAL A 90 5.59 -8.31 0.16
C VAL A 90 6.22 -9.07 -1.01
N SER A 91 6.26 -10.40 -0.94
CA SER A 91 6.80 -11.25 -2.04
C SER A 91 5.88 -11.37 -3.26
N GLN A 92 4.61 -10.97 -3.14
CA GLN A 92 3.60 -11.07 -4.20
C GLN A 92 3.30 -9.72 -4.86
N ILE A 93 3.94 -8.65 -4.39
CA ILE A 93 3.71 -7.29 -4.89
C ILE A 93 4.01 -7.24 -6.39
N SER A 94 2.96 -7.06 -7.18
CA SER A 94 3.03 -6.81 -8.62
C SER A 94 2.02 -5.74 -8.99
N PHE A 95 2.47 -4.49 -9.09
CA PHE A 95 1.61 -3.38 -9.50
C PHE A 95 2.33 -2.43 -10.46
N LEU A 96 1.52 -1.77 -11.29
CA LEU A 96 1.92 -0.73 -12.22
C LEU A 96 1.48 0.62 -11.66
N LEU A 97 2.39 1.59 -11.67
CA LEU A 97 2.05 3.01 -11.53
C LEU A 97 1.66 3.56 -12.89
N MET A 98 0.52 4.24 -12.98
CA MET A 98 0.07 4.88 -14.22
C MET A 98 -0.57 6.22 -13.93
N ALA A 99 -0.57 7.10 -14.93
CA ALA A 99 -1.31 8.36 -14.85
C ALA A 99 -2.81 8.08 -15.00
N VAL A 100 -3.62 8.61 -14.08
CA VAL A 100 -5.08 8.63 -14.20
C VAL A 100 -5.58 10.07 -14.08
N LYS A 101 -6.65 10.39 -14.82
CA LYS A 101 -7.25 11.73 -14.74
C LYS A 101 -7.81 11.98 -13.36
N ARG A 102 -7.60 13.18 -12.84
CA ARG A 102 -8.20 13.62 -11.58
C ARG A 102 -9.68 13.85 -11.78
N GLN A 103 -10.50 13.43 -10.82
CA GLN A 103 -11.93 13.77 -10.80
C GLN A 103 -12.12 15.28 -10.53
N ASN A 104 -11.33 15.84 -9.60
CA ASN A 104 -11.36 17.26 -9.23
C ASN A 104 -9.97 17.90 -9.46
N PRO A 105 -9.64 18.35 -10.68
CA PRO A 105 -8.34 18.93 -10.99
C PRO A 105 -8.07 20.27 -10.30
N GLU A 106 -9.13 21.00 -9.92
CA GLU A 106 -9.06 22.29 -9.21
C GLU A 106 -8.60 22.17 -7.75
N GLU A 107 -8.73 20.99 -7.13
CA GLU A 107 -8.20 20.76 -5.79
C GLU A 107 -6.67 20.58 -5.82
N PRO A 108 -5.93 20.89 -4.76
CA PRO A 108 -4.53 20.50 -4.66
C PRO A 108 -4.38 18.97 -4.61
N LYS A 109 -3.31 18.42 -5.18
CA LYS A 109 -3.01 16.98 -5.09
C LYS A 109 -2.82 16.60 -3.62
N ARG A 110 -3.47 15.51 -3.19
CA ARG A 110 -3.26 14.97 -1.84
C ARG A 110 -1.98 14.14 -1.85
N PRO A 111 -1.03 14.37 -0.92
CA PRO A 111 0.16 13.53 -0.82
C PRO A 111 -0.25 12.10 -0.46
N ILE A 112 0.34 11.13 -1.16
CA ILE A 112 0.12 9.70 -0.92
C ILE A 112 1.05 9.21 0.19
N GLY A 113 0.47 8.45 1.12
CA GLY A 113 1.10 8.07 2.38
C GLY A 113 0.90 9.16 3.43
N PHE A 114 0.77 8.75 4.69
CA PHE A 114 0.61 9.59 5.90
C PHE A 114 -0.82 9.75 6.44
N GLN A 115 -1.67 8.72 6.35
CA GLN A 115 -2.74 8.58 7.34
C GLN A 115 -2.43 7.38 8.23
N SER A 116 -2.19 7.65 9.51
CA SER A 116 -2.02 6.68 10.60
C SER A 116 -0.63 6.03 10.74
N GLN A 117 0.23 6.68 11.53
CA GLN A 117 0.65 6.10 12.82
C GLN A 117 0.49 7.16 13.90
#